data_AF-A0A962NAF3-F1
#
_entry.id   AF-A0A962NAF3-F1
#
_cell.length_a   1.000
_cell.length_b   1.000
_cell.length_c   1.000
_cell.angle_alpha   90.00
_cell.angle_beta   90.00
_cell.angle_gamma   90.00
#
_symmetry.space_group_name_H-M   'P 1'
#
loop_
_entity.id
_entity.type
_entity.pdbx_description
1 polymer ?
#
loop_
_entity_poly.entity_id
_entity_poly.type
_entity_poly.pdbx_seq_one_letter_code
_entity_poly.pdbx_strand_id
1 'polypeptide(L)'
;MILLASCAGSGGRPLDDDARQAEMVATLLRNAEQDVQRQAESRPPVVTTAEPEEDEAESMGFVQRGSGDLIDVERASRRPRPVPADGDITFNFEGAGIPEVVKVILGDLLQENYVIAPGVGGQVTFSTSQPV
;
A
#
# COMPACT_ATOMS: atom_id res chain seq x y z
N MET A 1 51.73 37.09 38.01
CA MET A 1 51.94 37.82 36.75
C MET A 1 51.04 37.16 35.71
N ILE A 2 50.02 37.90 35.27
CA ILE A 2 48.94 37.46 34.37
C ILE A 2 49.46 37.49 32.93
N LEU A 3 49.18 36.47 32.13
CA LEU A 3 49.33 36.49 30.66
C LEU A 3 48.09 35.86 30.01
N LEU A 4 47.62 36.56 28.99
CA LEU A 4 46.25 36.64 28.49
C LEU A 4 45.88 35.54 27.48
N ALA A 5 44.58 35.23 27.45
CA ALA A 5 43.92 34.40 26.45
C ALA A 5 43.98 35.02 25.04
N SER A 6 44.16 34.18 24.03
CA SER A 6 43.97 34.52 22.62
C SER A 6 42.81 33.70 22.06
N CYS A 7 41.66 34.35 21.89
CA CYS A 7 40.55 33.83 21.10
C CYS A 7 40.81 34.18 19.63
N ALA A 8 41.11 33.19 18.79
CA ALA A 8 41.01 33.34 17.34
C ALA A 8 39.61 32.88 16.91
N GLY A 9 38.71 33.84 16.74
CA GLY A 9 37.41 33.63 16.11
C GLY A 9 37.59 33.46 14.61
N SER A 10 37.39 32.23 14.12
CA SER A 10 37.13 31.97 12.70
C SER A 10 35.62 31.97 12.49
N GLY A 11 35.10 33.12 12.09
CA GLY A 11 33.72 33.25 11.61
C GLY A 11 33.54 32.49 10.30
N GLY A 12 32.66 31.49 10.30
CA GLY A 12 32.02 30.95 9.11
C GLY A 12 30.55 31.32 9.16
N ARG A 13 30.08 32.06 8.16
CA ARG A 13 28.67 32.47 8.02
C ARG A 13 27.88 31.28 7.46
N PRO A 14 26.84 30.75 8.14
CA PRO A 14 26.02 29.67 7.59
C PRO A 14 24.67 30.23 7.13
N LEU A 15 24.64 31.13 6.14
CA LEU A 15 23.39 31.73 5.65
C LEU A 15 23.25 31.75 4.12
N ASP A 16 24.29 31.32 3.38
CA ASP A 16 24.28 31.32 1.91
C ASP A 16 23.95 29.94 1.31
N ASP A 17 23.95 28.87 2.12
CA ASP A 17 23.63 27.50 1.68
C ASP A 17 22.12 27.23 1.67
N ASP A 18 21.36 27.75 2.65
CA ASP A 18 19.90 27.63 2.71
C ASP A 18 19.22 28.30 1.50
N ALA A 19 19.75 29.44 1.03
CA ALA A 19 19.22 30.16 -0.12
C ALA A 19 19.38 29.36 -1.43
N ARG A 20 20.54 28.69 -1.61
CA ARG A 20 20.77 27.83 -2.79
C ARG A 20 19.97 26.54 -2.75
N GLN A 21 19.79 25.97 -1.55
CA GLN A 21 18.95 24.80 -1.37
C GLN A 21 17.49 25.13 -1.69
N ALA A 22 16.97 26.26 -1.20
CA ALA A 22 15.61 26.72 -1.46
C ALA A 22 15.30 26.88 -2.97
N GLU A 23 16.22 27.45 -3.76
CA GLU A 23 16.03 27.57 -5.22
C GLU A 23 16.01 26.22 -5.93
N MET A 24 16.82 25.25 -5.49
CA MET A 24 16.82 23.89 -6.03
C MET A 24 15.51 23.16 -5.75
N VAL A 25 14.95 23.27 -4.53
CA VAL A 25 13.65 22.65 -4.21
C VAL A 25 12.51 23.30 -5.00
N ALA A 26 12.55 24.63 -5.15
CA ALA A 26 11.56 25.37 -5.93
C ALA A 26 11.62 25.05 -7.45
N THR A 27 12.77 24.62 -7.94
CA THR A 27 12.94 24.14 -9.33
C THR A 27 12.43 22.71 -9.49
N LEU A 28 12.68 21.83 -8.50
CA LEU A 28 12.18 20.46 -8.50
C LEU A 28 10.65 20.39 -8.44
N LEU A 29 10.01 21.24 -7.63
CA LEU A 29 8.54 21.32 -7.56
C LEU A 29 7.93 21.78 -8.90
N ARG A 30 8.50 22.82 -9.51
CA ARG A 30 8.04 23.32 -10.83
C ARG A 30 8.19 22.29 -11.94
N ASN A 31 9.28 21.50 -11.93
CA ASN A 31 9.47 20.45 -12.92
C ASN A 31 8.47 19.29 -12.74
N ALA A 32 8.20 18.90 -11.49
CA ALA A 32 7.22 17.85 -11.19
C ALA A 32 5.79 18.24 -11.63
N GLU A 33 5.41 19.51 -11.51
CA GLU A 33 4.12 20.01 -12.00
C GLU A 33 4.01 19.95 -13.53
N GLN A 34 5.10 20.25 -14.25
CA GLN A 34 5.14 20.19 -15.71
C GLN A 34 5.00 18.76 -16.27
N ASP A 35 5.53 17.76 -15.57
CA ASP A 35 5.41 16.35 -15.98
C ASP A 35 3.97 15.84 -15.88
N VAL A 36 3.22 16.25 -14.85
CA VAL A 36 1.81 15.90 -14.67
C VAL A 36 0.94 16.47 -15.81
N GLN A 37 1.21 17.70 -16.25
CA GLN A 37 0.49 18.32 -17.36
C GLN A 37 0.79 17.69 -18.72
N ARG A 38 2.05 17.34 -19.00
CA ARG A 38 2.41 16.61 -20.23
C ARG A 38 1.73 15.24 -20.30
N GLN A 39 1.60 14.56 -19.16
CA GLN A 39 0.96 13.26 -19.10
C GLN A 39 -0.57 13.35 -19.31
N ALA A 40 -1.21 14.42 -18.83
CA ALA A 40 -2.64 14.67 -19.08
C ALA A 40 -2.96 14.94 -20.56
N GLU A 41 -2.09 15.64 -21.27
CA GLU A 41 -2.30 15.99 -22.70
C GLU A 41 -2.00 14.81 -23.65
N SER A 42 -1.14 13.88 -23.22
CA SER A 42 -0.81 12.66 -23.99
C SER A 42 -1.87 11.55 -23.91
N ARG A 43 -2.89 11.69 -23.06
CA ARG A 43 -3.98 10.72 -22.96
C ARG A 43 -4.94 10.94 -24.13
N PRO A 44 -5.09 10.00 -25.08
CA PRO A 44 -6.08 10.16 -26.13
C PRO A 44 -7.48 10.31 -25.48
N PRO A 45 -8.34 11.20 -25.99
CA PRO A 45 -9.71 11.27 -25.52
C PRO A 45 -10.36 9.91 -25.72
N VAL A 46 -10.89 9.32 -24.64
CA VAL A 46 -11.77 8.17 -24.75
C VAL A 46 -13.06 8.69 -25.40
N VAL A 47 -13.13 8.57 -26.72
CA VAL A 47 -14.35 8.82 -27.48
C VAL A 47 -15.31 7.69 -27.11
N THR A 48 -16.24 7.97 -26.22
CA THR A 48 -17.42 7.12 -26.02
C THR A 48 -18.36 7.39 -27.19
N THR A 49 -18.11 6.74 -28.32
CA THR A 49 -19.12 6.64 -29.38
C THR A 49 -20.18 5.67 -28.87
N ALA A 50 -21.21 6.22 -28.21
CA ALA A 50 -22.45 5.52 -27.97
C ALA A 50 -23.28 5.62 -29.27
N GLU A 51 -23.09 4.65 -30.15
CA GLU A 51 -24.03 4.34 -31.23
C GLU A 51 -25.07 3.35 -30.65
N PRO A 52 -26.36 3.71 -30.54
CA PRO A 52 -27.41 2.76 -30.26
C PRO A 52 -27.82 2.15 -31.60
N GLU A 53 -27.10 1.12 -32.03
CA GLU A 53 -27.62 0.21 -33.03
C GLU A 53 -28.36 -0.90 -32.29
N GLU A 54 -29.68 -0.75 -32.29
CA GLU A 54 -30.66 -1.77 -31.96
C GLU A 54 -30.50 -2.90 -32.98
N ASP A 55 -29.61 -3.84 -32.69
CA ASP A 55 -29.66 -5.16 -33.30
C ASP A 55 -30.61 -5.98 -32.43
N GLU A 56 -31.88 -6.03 -32.84
CA GLU A 56 -32.87 -7.00 -32.41
C GLU A 56 -32.40 -8.41 -32.81
N ALA A 57 -31.32 -8.88 -32.18
CA ALA A 57 -31.00 -10.29 -32.12
C ALA A 57 -32.06 -10.91 -31.22
N GLU A 58 -33.13 -11.40 -31.85
CA GLU A 58 -34.03 -12.39 -31.28
C GLU A 58 -33.21 -13.28 -30.36
N SER A 59 -33.54 -13.28 -29.07
CA SER A 59 -32.83 -14.08 -28.07
C SER A 59 -33.15 -15.56 -28.32
N MET A 60 -32.60 -16.11 -29.40
CA MET A 60 -32.53 -17.53 -29.64
C MET A 60 -31.76 -18.09 -28.46
N GLY A 61 -32.49 -18.76 -27.56
CA GLY A 61 -31.92 -19.29 -26.32
C GLY A 61 -30.66 -20.09 -26.63
N PHE A 62 -29.51 -19.54 -26.24
CA PHE A 62 -28.24 -20.21 -26.41
C PHE A 62 -28.05 -21.19 -25.25
N VAL A 63 -28.33 -22.47 -25.52
CA VAL A 63 -28.08 -23.54 -24.56
C VAL A 63 -26.65 -24.04 -24.76
N GLN A 64 -25.72 -23.52 -23.97
CA GLN A 64 -24.36 -24.05 -23.90
C GLN A 64 -24.35 -25.24 -22.94
N ARG A 65 -24.06 -26.43 -23.47
CA ARG A 65 -23.78 -27.59 -22.63
C ARG A 65 -22.45 -27.35 -21.91
N GLY A 66 -22.44 -27.45 -20.58
CA GLY A 66 -21.20 -27.36 -19.80
C GLY A 66 -20.25 -28.50 -20.16
N SER A 67 -18.95 -28.24 -20.13
CA SER A 67 -17.91 -29.22 -20.50
C SER A 67 -17.90 -30.48 -19.62
N GLY A 68 -18.52 -30.42 -18.43
CA GLY A 68 -18.50 -31.53 -17.46
C GLY A 68 -17.24 -31.57 -16.60
N ASP A 69 -16.25 -30.72 -16.89
CA ASP A 69 -15.05 -30.55 -16.06
C ASP A 69 -15.37 -29.64 -14.87
N LEU A 70 -15.41 -30.21 -13.65
CA LEU A 70 -15.76 -29.45 -12.44
C LEU A 70 -14.64 -28.53 -11.97
N ILE A 71 -13.40 -29.00 -12.03
CA ILE A 71 -12.19 -28.32 -11.54
C ILE A 71 -10.95 -28.98 -12.16
N ASP A 72 -9.83 -28.27 -12.15
CA ASP A 72 -8.53 -28.86 -12.45
C ASP A 72 -8.15 -29.87 -11.35
N VAL A 73 -8.43 -31.15 -11.61
CA VAL A 73 -8.23 -32.27 -10.68
C VAL A 73 -6.74 -32.47 -10.37
N GLU A 74 -5.85 -32.15 -11.31
CA GLU A 74 -4.41 -32.19 -11.09
C GLU A 74 -3.95 -31.09 -10.13
N ARG A 75 -4.52 -29.88 -10.19
CA ARG A 75 -4.26 -28.83 -9.20
C ARG A 75 -4.85 -29.18 -7.84
N ALA A 76 -6.08 -29.68 -7.81
CA ALA A 76 -6.81 -29.98 -6.58
C ALA A 76 -6.19 -31.17 -5.80
N SER A 77 -5.56 -32.10 -6.51
CA SER A 77 -4.85 -33.24 -5.91
C SER A 77 -3.45 -32.88 -5.38
N ARG A 78 -2.92 -31.69 -5.69
CA ARG A 78 -1.66 -31.22 -5.09
C ARG A 78 -1.87 -31.05 -3.60
N ARG A 79 -0.95 -31.63 -2.82
CA ARG A 79 -0.92 -31.38 -1.37
C ARG A 79 -0.81 -29.87 -1.15
N PRO A 80 -1.69 -29.27 -0.33
CA PRO A 80 -1.49 -27.91 0.13
C PRO A 80 -0.09 -27.78 0.70
N ARG A 81 0.56 -26.63 0.47
CA ARG A 81 1.81 -26.34 1.16
C ARG A 81 1.51 -26.45 2.66
N PRO A 82 2.29 -27.23 3.42
CA PRO A 82 2.14 -27.26 4.86
C PRO A 82 2.27 -25.83 5.35
N VAL A 83 1.22 -25.32 5.98
CA VAL A 83 1.35 -24.14 6.82
C VAL A 83 2.22 -24.61 7.99
N PRO A 84 3.34 -23.96 8.29
CA PRO A 84 4.17 -24.36 9.43
C PRO A 84 3.28 -24.38 10.67
N ALA A 85 3.11 -25.55 11.28
CA ALA A 85 2.27 -25.79 12.45
C ALA A 85 3.01 -25.44 13.75
N ASP A 86 3.91 -24.45 13.68
CA ASP A 86 4.78 -24.05 14.78
C ASP A 86 4.14 -22.95 15.64
N GLY A 87 2.82 -22.79 15.59
CA GLY A 87 2.10 -21.80 16.35
C GLY A 87 1.14 -22.42 17.37
N ASP A 88 1.60 -22.49 18.62
CA ASP A 88 0.76 -22.77 19.79
C ASP A 88 0.05 -21.50 20.29
N ILE A 89 -0.20 -20.53 19.41
CA ILE A 89 -0.68 -19.21 19.80
C ILE A 89 -2.18 -19.13 19.58
N THR A 90 -2.90 -18.90 20.66
CA THR A 90 -4.34 -18.62 20.63
C THR A 90 -4.57 -17.11 20.66
N PHE A 91 -5.51 -16.65 19.85
CA PHE A 91 -5.92 -15.26 19.84
C PHE A 91 -7.19 -15.10 20.65
N ASN A 92 -7.19 -14.14 21.57
CA ASN A 92 -8.39 -13.71 22.28
C ASN A 92 -8.34 -12.20 22.49
N PHE A 93 -9.08 -11.48 21.66
CA PHE A 93 -9.23 -10.02 21.74
C PHE A 93 -10.67 -9.72 22.14
N GLU A 94 -10.87 -8.92 23.17
CA GLU A 94 -12.19 -8.48 23.61
C GLU A 94 -12.17 -6.95 23.72
N GLY A 95 -12.88 -6.27 22.81
CA GLY A 95 -12.91 -4.81 22.78
C GLY A 95 -11.55 -4.15 22.50
N ALA A 96 -10.61 -4.86 21.86
CA ALA A 96 -9.28 -4.34 21.60
C ALA A 96 -9.28 -3.34 20.43
N GLY A 97 -8.41 -2.33 20.48
CA GLY A 97 -8.27 -1.38 19.39
C GLY A 97 -7.65 -2.02 18.14
N ILE A 98 -8.19 -1.75 16.95
CA ILE A 98 -7.63 -2.26 15.68
C ILE A 98 -6.09 -2.09 15.57
N PRO A 99 -5.49 -0.90 15.83
CA PRO A 99 -4.05 -0.73 15.67
C PRO A 99 -3.21 -1.58 16.64
N GLU A 100 -3.75 -1.89 17.82
CA GLU A 100 -3.08 -2.74 18.80
C GLU A 100 -3.07 -4.20 18.34
N VAL A 101 -4.23 -4.71 17.90
CA VAL A 101 -4.37 -6.06 17.37
C VAL A 101 -3.46 -6.28 16.15
N VAL A 102 -3.42 -5.32 15.23
CA VAL A 102 -2.58 -5.39 14.02
C VAL A 102 -1.10 -5.46 14.39
N LYS A 103 -0.65 -4.68 15.39
CA LYS A 103 0.73 -4.74 15.87
C LYS A 103 1.08 -6.12 16.45
N VAL A 104 0.21 -6.66 17.31
CA VAL A 104 0.45 -7.96 17.95
C VAL A 104 0.59 -9.06 16.88
N ILE A 105 -0.33 -9.11 15.92
CA ILE A 105 -0.34 -10.19 14.92
C ILE A 105 0.78 -9.99 13.90
N LEU A 106 0.83 -8.83 13.23
CA LEU A 106 1.77 -8.62 12.12
C LEU A 106 3.18 -8.28 12.60
N GLY A 107 3.32 -7.53 13.69
CA GLY A 107 4.60 -7.11 14.24
C GLY A 107 5.21 -8.15 15.17
N ASP A 108 4.53 -8.44 16.28
CA ASP A 108 5.14 -9.23 17.36
C ASP A 108 5.22 -10.72 17.01
N LEU A 109 4.19 -11.28 16.36
CA LEU A 109 4.13 -12.71 16.04
C LEU A 109 4.72 -13.06 14.67
N LEU A 110 4.27 -12.38 13.62
CA LEU A 110 4.68 -12.71 12.25
C LEU A 110 5.93 -11.97 11.80
N GLN A 111 6.34 -10.90 12.50
CA GLN A 111 7.49 -10.05 12.14
C GLN A 111 7.45 -9.56 10.69
N GLU A 112 6.26 -9.26 10.20
CA GLU A 112 6.01 -8.75 8.85
C GLU A 112 6.11 -7.21 8.82
N ASN A 113 6.52 -6.68 7.68
CA ASN A 113 6.57 -5.23 7.49
C ASN A 113 5.16 -4.70 7.18
N TYR A 114 4.65 -3.79 8.01
CA TYR A 114 3.31 -3.22 7.87
C TYR A 114 3.29 -1.70 8.05
N VAL A 115 2.26 -1.04 7.50
CA VAL A 115 1.98 0.39 7.69
C VAL A 115 0.50 0.57 8.00
N ILE A 116 0.18 1.37 9.01
CA ILE A 116 -1.20 1.68 9.39
C ILE A 116 -1.59 3.04 8.80
N ALA A 117 -2.65 3.07 7.99
CA ALA A 117 -3.16 4.30 7.40
C ALA A 117 -3.89 5.19 8.45
N PRO A 118 -3.90 6.52 8.29
CA PRO A 118 -4.70 7.40 9.13
C PRO A 118 -6.19 7.08 8.96
N GLY A 119 -6.93 7.02 10.06
CA GLY A 119 -8.36 6.67 10.07
C GLY A 119 -8.65 5.19 10.38
N VAL A 120 -7.62 4.36 10.54
CA VAL A 120 -7.79 2.99 11.05
C VAL A 120 -8.06 3.05 12.56
N GLY A 121 -9.31 2.79 12.94
CA GLY A 121 -9.77 2.80 14.32
C GLY A 121 -11.07 2.01 14.50
N GLY A 122 -11.44 1.77 15.75
CA GLY A 122 -12.56 0.91 16.12
C GLY A 122 -12.12 -0.17 17.10
N GLN A 123 -13.09 -0.99 17.51
CA GLN A 123 -12.88 -2.10 18.45
C GLN A 123 -13.11 -3.43 17.75
N VAL A 124 -12.32 -4.43 18.10
CA VAL A 124 -12.40 -5.80 17.58
C VAL A 124 -12.58 -6.75 18.75
N THR A 125 -13.52 -7.69 18.58
CA THR A 125 -13.68 -8.85 19.44
C THR A 125 -13.54 -10.09 18.57
N PHE A 126 -12.50 -10.88 18.81
CA PHE A 126 -12.15 -12.05 18.01
C PHE A 126 -11.45 -13.12 18.86
N SER A 127 -11.80 -14.38 18.64
CA SER A 127 -11.20 -15.51 19.35
C SER A 127 -10.97 -16.69 18.40
N THR A 128 -9.85 -17.39 18.54
CA THR A 128 -9.57 -18.64 17.80
C THR A 128 -9.87 -19.88 18.65
N SER A 129 -10.62 -20.83 18.10
CA SER A 129 -10.97 -22.09 18.78
C SER A 129 -9.86 -23.15 18.72
N GLN A 130 -8.89 -22.98 17.83
CA GLN A 130 -7.71 -23.83 17.71
C GLN A 130 -6.46 -22.95 17.60
N PRO A 131 -5.30 -23.39 18.13
CA PRO A 131 -4.02 -22.72 17.93
C PRO A 131 -3.71 -22.64 16.43
N VAL A 132 -3.10 -21.53 16.01
CA VAL A 132 -2.83 -21.20 14.59
C VAL A 132 -1.37 -21.31 14.22
#